data_AF-A0A644THH5-F1
#
_entry.id   AF-A0A644THH5-F1
#
_cell.length_a   1.000
_cell.length_b   1.000
_cell.length_c   1.000
_cell.angle_alpha   90.00
_cell.angle_beta   90.00
_cell.angle_gamma   90.00
#
_symmetry.space_group_name_H-M   'P 1'
#
loop_
_entity.id
_entity.type
_entity.pdbx_description
1 polymer ?
#
loop_
_entity_poly.entity_id
_entity_poly.type
_entity_poly.pdbx_seq_one_letter_code
_entity_poly.pdbx_strand_id
1 'polypeptide(L)'
;MTSFIDFLGITPFILIILGILLIVLQFYVEFESLGTLNKDRKNRQDEIITKYQEQKDKGEISLYGRIALCLELFFKSRILYKIGLILFCIGILLIIIIETII
;
A
#
# COMPACT_ATOMS: atom_id res chain seq x y z
N MET A 1 34.35 -5.37 -5.79
CA MET A 1 33.95 -4.15 -6.54
C MET A 1 32.72 -4.38 -7.41
N THR A 2 32.61 -5.50 -8.14
CA THR A 2 31.41 -5.86 -8.94
C THR A 2 30.10 -5.87 -8.14
N SER A 3 30.07 -6.52 -6.98
CA SER A 3 28.86 -6.59 -6.13
C SER A 3 28.29 -5.24 -5.68
N PHE A 4 29.11 -4.19 -5.54
CA PHE A 4 28.64 -2.87 -5.11
C PHE A 4 28.03 -2.08 -6.28
N ILE A 5 28.58 -2.26 -7.49
CA ILE A 5 28.08 -1.66 -8.73
C ILE A 5 26.75 -2.32 -9.13
N ASP A 6 26.67 -3.65 -9.01
CA ASP A 6 25.43 -4.40 -9.27
C ASP A 6 24.31 -3.98 -8.30
N PHE A 7 24.65 -3.80 -7.01
CA PHE A 7 23.71 -3.29 -6.01
C PHE A 7 23.25 -1.86 -6.32
N LEU A 8 24.16 -0.96 -6.71
CA LEU A 8 23.82 0.40 -7.13
C LEU A 8 22.91 0.39 -8.35
N GLY A 9 23.18 -0.47 -9.33
CA GLY A 9 22.39 -0.59 -10.56
C GLY A 9 20.97 -1.09 -10.30
N ILE A 10 20.77 -2.03 -9.38
CA ILE A 10 19.46 -2.66 -9.13
C ILE A 10 18.58 -1.83 -8.18
N THR A 11 19.19 -1.16 -7.21
CA THR A 11 18.49 -0.35 -6.18
C THR A 11 17.46 0.64 -6.75
N PRO A 12 17.76 1.48 -7.76
CA PRO A 12 16.77 2.42 -8.30
C PRO A 12 15.57 1.72 -8.94
N PHE A 13 15.77 0.59 -9.62
CA PHE A 13 14.67 -0.18 -10.22
C PHE A 13 13.74 -0.74 -9.15
N ILE A 14 14.30 -1.25 -8.04
CA ILE A 14 13.50 -1.72 -6.90
C ILE A 14 12.64 -0.58 -6.34
N LEU A 15 13.21 0.62 -6.16
CA LEU A 15 12.49 1.78 -5.66
C LEU A 15 11.36 2.22 -6.60
N ILE A 16 11.58 2.18 -7.91
CA ILE A 16 10.58 2.50 -8.92
C ILE A 16 9.44 1.48 -8.89
N ILE A 17 9.76 0.18 -8.91
CA ILE A 17 8.76 -0.90 -8.86
C ILE A 17 7.93 -0.79 -7.58
N LEU A 18 8.59 -0.56 -6.44
CA LEU A 18 7.92 -0.38 -5.15
C LEU A 18 7.02 0.87 -5.15
N GLY A 19 7.49 1.99 -5.70
CA GLY A 19 6.71 3.22 -5.85
C GLY A 19 5.46 3.03 -6.69
N ILE A 20 5.58 2.38 -7.85
CA ILE A 20 4.45 2.07 -8.74
C ILE A 20 3.46 1.13 -8.03
N LEU A 21 3.95 0.10 -7.35
CA LEU A 21 3.10 -0.84 -6.60
C LEU A 21 2.25 -0.10 -5.55
N LEU A 22 2.85 0.83 -4.80
CA LEU A 22 2.12 1.63 -3.81
C LEU A 22 1.06 2.54 -4.44
N ILE A 23 1.35 3.13 -5.59
CA ILE A 23 0.40 3.97 -6.34
C ILE A 23 -0.78 3.12 -6.84
N VAL A 24 -0.50 1.95 -7.43
CA VAL A 24 -1.53 1.01 -7.91
C VAL A 24 -2.38 0.49 -6.76
N LEU A 25 -1.76 0.16 -5.62
CA LEU A 25 -2.47 -0.29 -4.42
C LEU A 25 -3.41 0.81 -3.88
N GLN A 26 -2.95 2.06 -3.86
CA GLN A 26 -3.81 3.19 -3.49
C GLN A 26 -5.00 3.34 -4.45
N PHE A 27 -4.76 3.20 -5.77
CA PHE A 27 -5.82 3.27 -6.77
C PHE A 27 -6.81 2.10 -6.64
N TYR A 28 -6.33 0.90 -6.33
CA TYR A 28 -7.16 -0.26 -6.07
C TYR A 28 -8.07 -0.03 -4.87
N VAL A 29 -7.54 0.51 -3.77
CA VAL A 29 -8.36 0.80 -2.59
C VAL A 29 -9.35 1.94 -2.85
N GLU A 30 -8.94 2.99 -3.57
CA GLU A 30 -9.85 4.07 -3.98
C GLU A 30 -10.97 3.53 -4.88
N PHE A 31 -10.64 2.65 -5.84
CA PHE A 31 -11.60 1.97 -6.69
C PHE A 31 -12.53 1.03 -5.91
N GLU A 32 -12.01 0.25 -4.95
CA GLU A 32 -12.83 -0.60 -4.08
C GLU A 32 -13.80 0.25 -3.23
N SER A 33 -13.34 1.41 -2.74
CA SER A 33 -14.20 2.34 -2.00
C SER A 33 -15.31 2.94 -2.89
N LEU A 34 -15.01 3.26 -4.15
CA LEU A 34 -15.94 3.78 -5.16
C LEU A 34 -16.87 2.68 -5.70
N GLY A 35 -16.40 1.42 -5.71
CA GLY A 35 -17.08 0.21 -6.16
C GLY A 35 -18.14 -0.33 -5.20
N THR A 36 -18.47 0.42 -4.14
CA THR A 36 -19.59 0.18 -3.21
C THR A 36 -20.98 0.21 -3.88
N LEU A 37 -21.04 0.23 -5.22
CA LEU A 37 -22.26 0.08 -6.02
C LEU A 37 -22.59 -1.37 -6.42
N ASN A 38 -21.82 -2.38 -5.99
CA ASN A 38 -22.18 -3.79 -6.18
C ASN A 38 -22.72 -4.40 -4.88
N LYS A 39 -24.06 -4.37 -4.74
CA LYS A 39 -24.86 -4.83 -3.59
C LYS A 39 -24.49 -6.23 -3.05
N ASP A 40 -23.92 -7.11 -3.87
CA ASP A 40 -23.61 -8.49 -3.48
C ASP A 40 -22.37 -8.67 -2.59
N ARG A 41 -21.40 -7.73 -2.62
CA ARG A 41 -20.23 -7.80 -1.71
C ARG A 41 -20.55 -7.30 -0.31
N LYS A 42 -21.53 -6.40 -0.20
CA LYS A 42 -21.95 -5.81 1.08
C LYS A 42 -22.44 -6.88 2.05
N ASN A 43 -23.20 -7.87 1.58
CA ASN A 43 -23.69 -8.96 2.42
C ASN A 43 -22.57 -9.84 3.01
N ARG A 44 -21.49 -10.10 2.27
CA ARG A 44 -20.35 -10.88 2.80
C ARG A 44 -19.46 -10.07 3.73
N GLN A 45 -19.24 -8.79 3.42
CA GLN A 45 -18.50 -7.90 4.31
C GLN A 45 -19.28 -7.66 5.60
N ASP A 46 -20.58 -7.42 5.52
CA ASP A 46 -21.46 -7.28 6.68
C ASP A 46 -21.46 -8.56 7.52
N GLU A 47 -21.46 -9.75 6.92
CA GLU A 47 -21.35 -11.02 7.65
C GLU A 47 -19.99 -11.18 8.38
N ILE A 48 -18.89 -10.76 7.75
CA ILE A 48 -17.55 -10.76 8.36
C ILE A 48 -17.45 -9.70 9.47
N ILE A 49 -18.01 -8.51 9.25
CA ILE A 49 -18.06 -7.40 10.21
C ILE A 49 -18.94 -7.78 11.40
N THR A 50 -20.06 -8.47 11.18
CA THR A 50 -20.97 -8.92 12.25
C THR A 50 -20.28 -9.98 13.11
N LYS A 51 -19.59 -10.96 12.49
CA LYS A 51 -18.75 -11.91 13.24
C LYS A 51 -17.61 -11.23 14.01
N TYR A 52 -17.02 -10.18 13.46
CA TYR A 52 -16.01 -9.37 14.16
C TYR A 52 -16.59 -8.56 15.33
N GLN A 53 -17.81 -8.02 15.17
CA GLN A 53 -18.51 -7.29 16.23
C GLN A 53 -18.97 -8.22 17.36
N GLU A 54 -19.42 -9.44 17.04
CA GLU A 54 -19.73 -10.47 18.04
C GLU A 54 -18.49 -10.89 18.85
N GLN A 55 -17.30 -10.87 18.24
CA GLN A 55 -16.03 -11.12 18.96
C GLN A 55 -15.60 -9.90 19.80
N LYS A 56 -15.89 -8.68 19.33
CA LYS A 56 -15.64 -7.42 20.04
C LYS A 56 -16.49 -7.28 21.31
N ASP A 57 -17.77 -7.63 21.26
CA ASP A 57 -18.68 -7.58 22.42
C ASP A 57 -18.33 -8.63 23.49
N LYS A 58 -17.59 -9.68 23.13
CA LYS A 58 -17.05 -10.68 24.07
C LYS A 58 -15.76 -10.22 24.78
N GLY A 59 -15.27 -9.01 24.51
CA GLY A 59 -14.12 -8.42 25.20
C GLY A 59 -12.73 -8.86 24.69
N GLU A 60 -12.66 -9.71 23.66
CA GLU A 60 -11.41 -9.99 22.95
C GLU A 60 -11.20 -8.95 21.85
N ILE A 61 -10.65 -7.80 22.22
CA ILE A 61 -10.15 -6.82 21.24
C ILE A 61 -8.91 -7.44 20.58
N SER A 62 -9.11 -8.23 19.53
CA SER A 62 -8.01 -8.81 18.78
C SER A 62 -7.21 -7.66 18.13
N LEU A 63 -5.88 -7.69 18.32
CA LEU A 63 -4.95 -6.71 17.75
C LEU A 63 -5.16 -6.52 16.24
N TYR A 64 -5.65 -7.56 15.58
CA TYR A 64 -5.97 -7.60 14.16
C TYR A 64 -7.05 -6.59 13.75
N GLY A 65 -8.12 -6.44 14.52
CA GLY A 65 -9.19 -5.48 14.21
C GLY A 65 -8.74 -4.02 14.32
N ARG A 66 -7.85 -3.72 15.28
CA ARG A 66 -7.20 -2.40 15.42
C ARG A 66 -6.28 -2.10 14.24
N ILE A 67 -5.49 -3.08 13.80
CA ILE A 67 -4.58 -2.94 12.66
C ILE A 67 -5.37 -2.75 11.37
N ALA A 68 -6.47 -3.50 11.17
CA ALA A 68 -7.33 -3.37 10.00
C ALA A 68 -7.98 -1.98 9.90
N LEU A 69 -8.57 -1.48 10.99
CA LEU A 69 -9.14 -0.11 11.04
C LEU A 69 -8.08 0.96 10.80
N CYS A 70 -6.87 0.78 11.35
CA CYS A 70 -5.76 1.69 11.12
C CYS A 70 -5.34 1.69 9.65
N LEU A 71 -5.17 0.50 9.05
CA LEU A 71 -4.86 0.34 7.62
C LEU A 71 -5.92 0.99 6.74
N GLU A 72 -7.21 0.78 7.04
CA GLU A 72 -8.32 1.37 6.28
C GLU A 72 -8.29 2.91 6.31
N LEU A 73 -8.03 3.50 7.48
CA LEU A 73 -7.81 4.95 7.61
C LEU A 73 -6.57 5.41 6.82
N PHE A 74 -5.48 4.63 6.84
CA PHE A 74 -4.26 4.93 6.10
C PHE A 74 -4.48 4.91 4.57
N PHE A 75 -5.18 3.90 4.06
CA PHE A 75 -5.53 3.82 2.65
C PHE A 75 -6.50 4.93 2.23
N LYS A 76 -7.45 5.30 3.08
CA LYS A 76 -8.39 6.38 2.77
C LYS A 76 -7.72 7.76 2.69
N SER A 77 -6.59 7.95 3.40
CA SER A 77 -5.91 9.24 3.52
C SER A 77 -5.05 9.63 2.29
N ARG A 78 -5.04 8.84 1.21
CA ARG A 78 -4.17 9.04 0.02
C ARG A 78 -2.67 9.14 0.36
N ILE A 79 -2.28 8.70 1.56
CA ILE A 79 -0.90 8.78 2.05
C ILE A 79 -0.01 7.85 1.22
N LEU A 80 -0.51 6.67 0.84
CA LEU A 80 0.26 5.73 0.01
C LEU A 80 0.57 6.30 -1.38
N TYR A 81 -0.34 7.09 -1.98
CA TYR A 81 -0.05 7.77 -3.24
C TYR A 81 1.12 8.75 -3.09
N LYS A 82 1.11 9.57 -2.02
CA LYS A 82 2.21 10.52 -1.76
C LYS A 82 3.53 9.79 -1.54
N ILE A 83 3.54 8.73 -0.73
CA ILE A 83 4.74 7.94 -0.44
C ILE A 83 5.23 7.26 -1.72
N GLY A 84 4.34 6.63 -2.49
CA GLY A 84 4.68 5.95 -3.74
C GLY A 84 5.26 6.90 -4.79
N LEU A 85 4.71 8.11 -4.92
CA LEU A 85 5.21 9.14 -5.82
C LEU A 85 6.60 9.64 -5.39
N ILE A 86 6.83 9.85 -4.09
CA ILE A 86 8.15 10.22 -3.57
C ILE A 86 9.18 9.12 -3.87
N LEU A 87 8.85 7.85 -3.61
CA LEU A 87 9.72 6.70 -3.89
C LEU A 87 10.04 6.58 -5.38
N PHE A 88 9.05 6.78 -6.24
CA PHE A 88 9.22 6.79 -7.69
C PHE A 88 10.18 7.90 -8.14
N CYS A 89 10.01 9.13 -7.64
CA CYS A 89 10.89 10.25 -7.94
C CYS A 89 12.34 10.01 -7.46
N ILE A 90 12.52 9.48 -6.24
CA ILE A 90 13.85 9.13 -5.71
C ILE A 90 14.52 8.08 -6.58
N GLY A 91 13.77 7.05 -7.01
CA GLY A 91 14.28 6.02 -7.90
C GLY A 91 14.80 6.59 -9.22
N ILE A 92 14.06 7.50 -9.86
CA ILE A 92 14.50 8.17 -11.09
C ILE A 92 15.74 9.04 -10.85
N LEU A 93 15.75 9.83 -9.77
CA LEU A 93 16.89 10.69 -9.43
C LEU A 93 18.17 9.87 -9.23
N LEU A 94 18.06 8.70 -8.58
CA LEU A 94 19.19 7.80 -8.41
C LEU A 94 19.72 7.26 -9.73
N ILE A 95 18.85 6.95 -10.70
CA ILE A 95 19.30 6.54 -12.05
C ILE A 95 20.13 7.65 -12.69
N ILE A 96 19.63 8.88 -12.68
CA ILE A 96 20.33 10.04 -13.27
C ILE A 96 21.69 10.25 -12.61
N ILE A 97 21.75 10.18 -11.28
CA ILE A 97 23.01 10.35 -10.53
C ILE A 97 24.00 9.23 -10.87
N ILE A 98 23.55 7.98 -10.93
CA ILE A 98 24.39 6.83 -11.26
C ILE A 98 24.93 6.95 -12.69
N GLU A 99 24.06 7.30 -13.65
CA GLU A 99 24.43 7.53 -15.05
C GLU A 99 25.38 8.73 -15.22
N THR A 100 25.30 9.73 -14.35
CA THR A 100 26.20 10.89 -14.37
C THR A 100 27.58 10.59 -13.76
N ILE A 101 27.64 9.65 -12.81
CA ILE A 101 28.88 9.31 -12.08
C ILE A 101 29.70 8.23 -12.80
N ILE A 102 29.04 7.29 -13.47
CA ILE A 102 29.66 6.21 -14.26
C ILE A 102 30.14 6.77 -15.61
#